data_AF-A0A3D2V1N2-F1
#
_entry.id   AF-A0A3D2V1N2-F1
#
_cell.length_a   1.000
_cell.length_b   1.000
_cell.length_c   1.000
_cell.angle_alpha   90.00
_cell.angle_beta   90.00
_cell.angle_gamma   90.00
#
_symmetry.space_group_name_H-M   'P 1'
#
loop_
_entity.id
_entity.type
_entity.pdbx_description
1 polymer ?
#
loop_
_entity_poly.entity_id
_entity_poly.type
_entity_poly.pdbx_seq_one_letter_code
_entity_poly.pdbx_strand_id
1 'polypeptide(L)'
;MLFLLRSTKQSLKLAIEETKFQGGVGLPKNLANAKMKDGKVVAEEVSGDIESILQMLESEDGLTADTVKALPPDITLSGDAIKRREQQEQLKALISEGNYLARRVAVRSLAREQKLEAVPTLLFAMTDPDKNVVREARDALRFISRRLDGFGLKDNFTEEERNKAVQAWRNWYLQVRPEAELEE
;
A
#
# COMPACT_ATOMS: atom_id res chain seq x y z
N MET A 1 46.69 46.30 24.74
CA MET A 1 46.51 46.43 26.20
C MET A 1 45.07 46.13 26.57
N LEU A 2 44.89 45.34 27.64
CA LEU A 2 43.78 45.17 28.59
C LEU A 2 42.28 45.11 28.16
N PHE A 3 41.72 43.92 28.42
CA PHE A 3 40.46 43.52 29.11
C PHE A 3 39.18 44.37 29.03
N LEU A 4 38.05 43.69 28.79
CA LEU A 4 36.92 43.64 29.73
C LEU A 4 36.16 42.29 29.58
N LEU A 5 35.99 41.64 30.72
CA LEU A 5 35.39 40.32 30.96
C LEU A 5 34.15 40.53 31.85
N ARG A 6 33.12 39.67 31.70
CA ARG A 6 31.90 39.50 32.55
C ARG A 6 30.83 40.59 32.34
N SER A 7 29.51 40.33 32.36
CA SER A 7 28.73 39.35 33.10
C SER A 7 27.31 39.24 32.51
N THR A 8 26.73 38.06 32.62
CA THR A 8 25.30 37.73 32.55
C THR A 8 24.47 38.50 33.57
N LYS A 9 23.23 38.88 33.21
CA LYS A 9 21.96 38.41 33.83
C LYS A 9 20.75 39.29 33.44
N GLN A 10 19.69 38.59 33.02
CA GLN A 10 18.30 38.83 33.44
C GLN A 10 17.48 39.88 32.70
N SER A 11 16.63 39.39 31.77
CA SER A 11 15.22 39.80 31.71
C SER A 11 14.41 38.79 30.91
N LEU A 12 13.77 37.87 31.63
CA LEU A 12 12.53 37.21 31.21
C LEU A 12 11.47 38.29 30.98
N LYS A 13 11.01 38.45 29.74
CA LYS A 13 9.71 39.05 29.43
C LYS A 13 9.23 38.55 28.07
N LEU A 14 8.24 37.65 28.13
CA LEU A 14 7.13 37.50 27.21
C LEU A 14 7.34 38.10 25.81
N ALA A 15 7.85 37.29 24.89
CA ALA A 15 7.56 37.44 23.47
C ALA A 15 6.41 36.48 23.15
N ILE A 16 5.18 37.00 23.27
CA ILE A 16 4.04 36.52 22.50
C ILE A 16 4.41 36.90 21.05
N GLU A 17 5.14 36.03 20.37
CA GLU A 17 5.27 36.12 18.92
C GLU A 17 4.24 35.21 18.31
N GLU A 18 3.26 35.87 17.68
CA GLU A 18 2.31 35.33 16.72
C GLU A 18 3.06 34.47 15.69
N THR A 19 3.16 33.17 15.94
CA THR A 19 3.46 32.21 14.89
C THR A 19 2.22 32.08 14.03
N LYS A 20 2.17 32.95 13.01
CA LYS A 20 1.32 32.83 11.83
C LYS A 20 1.30 31.37 11.36
N PHE A 21 0.17 30.71 11.57
CA PHE A 21 -0.19 29.48 10.90
C PHE A 21 -0.35 29.78 9.42
N GLN A 22 0.71 29.59 8.64
CA GLN A 22 0.67 29.72 7.20
C GLN A 22 0.43 28.33 6.60
N GLY A 23 -0.81 28.12 6.13
CA GLY A 23 -1.13 27.11 5.13
C GLY A 23 -1.77 25.81 5.64
N GLY A 24 -3.07 25.86 5.92
CA GLY A 24 -4.12 25.11 5.23
C GLY A 24 -3.99 23.62 4.87
N VAL A 25 -3.04 22.84 5.38
CA VAL A 25 -2.98 21.38 5.18
C VAL A 25 -3.50 20.71 6.46
N GLY A 26 -4.67 20.10 6.33
CA GLY A 26 -5.49 19.60 7.43
C GLY A 26 -4.74 18.67 8.38
N LEU A 27 -4.93 18.92 9.68
CA LEU A 27 -4.55 18.00 10.74
C LEU A 27 -5.34 16.69 10.56
N PRO A 28 -4.69 15.51 10.54
CA PRO A 28 -5.39 14.24 10.60
C PRO A 28 -6.23 14.19 11.88
N LYS A 29 -7.47 13.69 11.77
CA LYS A 29 -8.44 13.67 12.89
C LYS A 29 -8.03 12.74 14.05
N ASN A 30 -7.05 11.86 13.84
CA ASN A 30 -6.52 10.95 14.85
C ASN A 30 -5.08 11.32 15.20
N LEU A 31 -4.90 11.89 16.40
CA LEU A 31 -3.61 12.28 16.98
C LEU A 31 -3.01 11.20 17.91
N ALA A 32 -3.61 10.00 17.96
CA ALA A 32 -3.25 8.96 18.94
C ALA A 32 -1.78 8.51 18.84
N ASN A 33 -1.14 8.66 17.66
CA ASN A 33 0.25 8.27 17.41
C ASN A 33 1.16 9.46 17.09
N ALA A 34 0.73 10.71 17.35
CA ALA A 34 1.52 11.89 17.05
C ALA A 34 2.76 11.99 17.95
N LYS A 35 3.96 11.76 17.40
CA LYS A 35 5.23 12.10 18.06
C LYS A 35 5.78 13.43 17.54
N MET A 36 6.21 14.26 18.49
CA MET A 36 6.80 15.58 18.22
C MET A 36 8.27 15.41 17.81
N LYS A 37 8.64 15.91 16.62
CA LYS A 37 10.04 16.08 16.21
C LYS A 37 10.26 17.55 15.86
N ASP A 38 11.17 18.21 16.57
CA ASP A 38 11.55 19.62 16.37
C ASP A 38 10.38 20.62 16.32
N GLY A 39 9.36 20.43 17.18
CA GLY A 39 8.25 21.36 17.34
C GLY A 39 7.22 21.38 16.20
N LYS A 40 7.30 20.44 15.26
CA LYS A 40 6.29 20.22 14.21
C LYS A 40 5.56 18.90 14.47
N VAL A 41 4.23 18.93 14.35
CA VAL A 41 3.41 17.72 14.26
C VAL A 41 3.61 17.18 12.84
N VAL A 42 4.48 16.19 12.70
CA VAL A 42 4.68 15.48 11.44
C VAL A 42 3.77 14.26 11.48
N ALA A 43 2.90 14.11 10.49
CA ALA A 43 2.19 12.85 10.28
C ALA A 43 3.26 11.76 10.20
N GLU A 44 3.12 10.69 10.99
CA GLU A 44 4.06 9.58 11.04
C GLU A 44 4.39 9.19 9.60
N GLU A 45 5.63 9.47 9.17
CA GLU A 45 6.11 8.96 7.90
C GLU A 45 5.94 7.46 8.04
N VAL A 46 4.98 6.89 7.30
CA VAL A 46 4.91 5.44 7.14
C VAL A 46 6.28 5.09 6.60
N SER A 47 7.13 4.56 7.48
CA SER A 47 8.45 4.08 7.11
C SER A 47 8.24 3.26 5.85
N GLY A 48 9.00 3.52 4.78
CA GLY A 48 8.94 2.72 3.55
C GLY A 48 9.36 1.26 3.74
N ASP A 49 9.55 0.85 4.99
CA ASP A 49 9.76 -0.50 5.47
C ASP A 49 8.50 -1.34 5.28
N ILE A 50 8.62 -2.38 4.46
CA ILE A 50 7.54 -3.29 4.10
C ILE A 50 6.93 -3.96 5.34
N GLU A 51 7.73 -4.28 6.37
CA GLU A 51 7.25 -4.87 7.62
C GLU A 51 6.28 -3.94 8.36
N SER A 52 6.60 -2.64 8.41
CA SER A 52 5.73 -1.62 9.02
C SER A 52 4.41 -1.47 8.25
N ILE A 53 4.47 -1.53 6.91
CA ILE A 53 3.30 -1.48 6.05
C ILE A 53 2.42 -2.73 6.25
N LEU A 54 3.02 -3.92 6.30
CA LEU A 54 2.30 -5.18 6.51
C LEU A 54 1.58 -5.18 7.87
N GLN A 55 2.27 -4.78 8.94
CA GLN A 55 1.66 -4.66 10.26
C GLN A 55 0.49 -3.68 10.26
N MET A 56 0.61 -2.55 9.55
CA MET A 56 -0.48 -1.59 9.41
C MET A 56 -1.66 -2.19 8.62
N LEU A 57 -1.40 -2.96 7.57
CA LEU A 57 -2.43 -3.62 6.76
C LEU A 57 -3.18 -4.71 7.52
N GLU A 58 -2.51 -5.40 8.44
CA GLU A 58 -3.09 -6.38 9.35
C GLU A 58 -3.95 -5.73 10.44
N SER A 59 -3.63 -4.49 10.83
CA SER A 59 -4.43 -3.73 11.80
C SER A 59 -5.67 -3.10 11.15
N GLU A 60 -6.87 -3.44 11.63
CA GLU A 60 -8.12 -2.86 11.10
C GLU A 60 -8.27 -1.36 11.41
N ASP A 61 -7.71 -0.89 12.52
CA ASP A 61 -7.95 0.45 13.07
C ASP A 61 -7.22 1.59 12.31
N GLY A 62 -6.22 1.27 11.48
CA GLY A 62 -5.34 2.25 10.84
C GLY A 62 -5.60 2.50 9.34
N LEU A 63 -6.41 1.66 8.70
CA LEU A 63 -6.54 1.67 7.24
C LEU A 63 -7.68 2.55 6.75
N THR A 64 -7.33 3.66 6.10
CA THR A 64 -8.25 4.63 5.50
C THR A 64 -7.88 4.89 4.05
N ALA A 65 -8.80 5.47 3.28
CA ALA A 65 -8.50 5.83 1.90
C ALA A 65 -7.31 6.80 1.78
N ASP A 66 -7.12 7.67 2.78
CA ASP A 66 -6.03 8.64 2.80
C ASP A 66 -4.70 7.99 3.19
N THR A 67 -4.69 7.04 4.13
CA THR A 67 -3.46 6.28 4.44
C THR A 67 -3.02 5.43 3.24
N VAL A 68 -3.95 4.80 2.52
CA VAL A 68 -3.62 4.05 1.29
C VAL A 68 -3.09 4.94 0.17
N LYS A 69 -3.50 6.21 0.08
CA LYS A 69 -2.93 7.18 -0.86
C LYS A 69 -1.55 7.66 -0.45
N ALA A 70 -1.29 7.73 0.85
CA ALA A 70 0.00 8.13 1.40
C ALA A 70 1.05 7.01 1.34
N LEU A 71 0.63 5.75 1.14
CA LEU A 71 1.54 4.65 0.92
C LEU A 71 2.44 4.90 -0.29
N PRO A 72 3.73 4.53 -0.22
CA PRO A 72 4.61 4.63 -1.37
C PRO A 72 4.04 3.82 -2.54
N PRO A 73 4.13 4.34 -3.78
CA PRO A 73 3.66 3.61 -4.96
C PRO A 73 4.49 2.34 -5.24
N ASP A 74 5.71 2.30 -4.71
CA ASP A 74 6.69 1.23 -4.91
C ASP A 74 7.01 0.58 -3.55
N ILE A 75 6.09 -0.26 -3.10
CA ILE A 75 6.33 -1.15 -1.97
C ILE A 75 7.22 -2.30 -2.46
N THR A 76 8.48 -2.32 -2.03
CA THR A 76 9.44 -3.34 -2.41
C THR A 76 9.55 -4.41 -1.33
N LEU A 77 9.43 -5.68 -1.72
CA LEU A 77 9.68 -6.81 -0.82
C LEU A 77 11.18 -6.95 -0.53
N SER A 78 11.49 -7.72 0.51
CA SER A 78 12.86 -7.95 0.94
C SER A 78 13.74 -8.53 -0.20
N GLY A 79 15.01 -8.14 -0.21
CA GLY A 79 16.05 -8.75 -1.03
C GLY A 79 16.37 -10.19 -0.59
N ASP A 80 16.16 -10.49 0.68
CA ASP A 80 16.38 -11.82 1.26
C ASP A 80 15.28 -12.80 0.82
N ALA A 81 15.68 -14.00 0.38
CA ALA A 81 14.75 -14.96 -0.19
C ALA A 81 13.76 -15.53 0.84
N ILE A 82 14.19 -15.73 2.09
CA ILE A 82 13.36 -16.29 3.15
C ILE A 82 12.33 -15.25 3.58
N LYS A 83 12.80 -14.03 3.88
CA LYS A 83 11.91 -12.92 4.26
C LYS A 83 10.93 -12.55 3.15
N ARG A 84 11.38 -12.52 1.89
CA ARG A 84 10.50 -12.24 0.75
C ARG A 84 9.37 -13.27 0.67
N ARG A 85 9.67 -14.55 0.86
CA ARG A 85 8.64 -15.61 0.86
C ARG A 85 7.64 -15.40 1.97
N GLU A 86 8.09 -15.08 3.19
CA GLU A 86 7.20 -14.79 4.33
C GLU A 86 6.29 -13.58 4.05
N GLN A 87 6.86 -12.50 3.52
CA GLN A 87 6.08 -11.31 3.12
C GLN A 87 5.07 -11.64 2.02
N GLN A 88 5.41 -12.49 1.05
CA GLN A 88 4.48 -12.96 0.02
C GLN A 88 3.32 -13.75 0.61
N GLU A 89 3.58 -14.62 1.59
CA GLU A 89 2.52 -15.38 2.28
C GLU A 89 1.62 -14.45 3.11
N GLN A 90 2.19 -13.45 3.80
CA GLN A 90 1.40 -12.43 4.51
C GLN A 90 0.51 -11.64 3.56
N LEU A 91 1.03 -11.23 2.40
CA LEU A 91 0.23 -10.56 1.37
C LEU A 91 -0.90 -11.45 0.84
N LYS A 92 -0.66 -12.74 0.63
CA LYS A 92 -1.71 -13.70 0.23
C LYS A 92 -2.79 -13.82 1.31
N ALA A 93 -2.42 -13.92 2.58
CA ALA A 93 -3.37 -13.93 3.68
C ALA A 93 -4.21 -12.65 3.72
N LEU A 94 -3.58 -11.49 3.55
CA LEU A 94 -4.28 -10.20 3.47
C LEU A 94 -5.26 -10.13 2.30
N ILE A 95 -4.95 -10.73 1.15
CA ILE A 95 -5.87 -10.81 -0.01
C ILE A 95 -7.11 -11.65 0.34
N SER A 96 -6.97 -12.69 1.14
CA SER A 96 -8.08 -13.57 1.51
C SER A 96 -8.93 -13.01 2.66
N GLU A 97 -8.29 -12.45 3.67
CA GLU A 97 -8.93 -12.17 4.98
C GLU A 97 -9.07 -10.66 5.26
N GLY A 98 -8.23 -9.83 4.66
CA GLY A 98 -8.19 -8.41 4.94
C GLY A 98 -9.43 -7.65 4.48
N ASN A 99 -9.62 -6.44 5.01
CA ASN A 99 -10.64 -5.52 4.49
C ASN A 99 -10.33 -5.08 3.05
N TYR A 100 -11.30 -4.46 2.37
CA TYR A 100 -11.17 -4.12 0.94
C TYR A 100 -9.95 -3.23 0.62
N LEU A 101 -9.55 -2.34 1.54
CA LEU A 101 -8.37 -1.50 1.38
C LEU A 101 -7.09 -2.32 1.50
N ALA A 102 -7.01 -3.22 2.49
CA ALA A 102 -5.89 -4.11 2.71
C ALA A 102 -5.69 -5.04 1.51
N ARG A 103 -6.78 -5.67 1.03
CA ARG A 103 -6.77 -6.52 -0.16
C ARG A 103 -6.25 -5.78 -1.39
N ARG A 104 -6.70 -4.54 -1.61
CA ARG A 104 -6.23 -3.73 -2.75
C ARG A 104 -4.73 -3.43 -2.68
N VAL A 105 -4.22 -3.03 -1.51
CA VAL A 105 -2.78 -2.77 -1.34
C VAL A 105 -1.98 -4.06 -1.48
N ALA A 106 -2.48 -5.17 -0.96
CA ALA A 106 -1.81 -6.45 -1.03
C ALA A 106 -1.70 -6.96 -2.49
N VAL A 107 -2.78 -6.88 -3.26
CA VAL A 107 -2.79 -7.17 -4.71
C VAL A 107 -1.77 -6.31 -5.45
N ARG A 108 -1.76 -5.00 -5.19
CA ARG A 108 -0.79 -4.07 -5.82
C ARG A 108 0.64 -4.46 -5.51
N SER A 109 0.94 -4.76 -4.25
CA SER A 109 2.29 -5.10 -3.80
C SER A 109 2.76 -6.41 -4.43
N LEU A 110 1.87 -7.41 -4.51
CA LEU A 110 2.17 -8.69 -5.15
C LEU A 110 2.40 -8.54 -6.67
N ALA A 111 1.65 -7.66 -7.34
CA ALA A 111 1.78 -7.39 -8.77
C ALA A 111 3.18 -6.89 -9.17
N ARG A 112 3.84 -6.12 -8.28
CA ARG A 112 5.17 -5.53 -8.54
C ARG A 112 6.28 -6.57 -8.67
N GLU A 113 6.12 -7.74 -8.05
CA GLU A 113 7.07 -8.84 -8.19
C GLU A 113 7.06 -9.43 -9.61
N GLN A 114 6.00 -9.19 -10.40
CA GLN A 114 5.87 -9.61 -11.81
C GLN A 114 6.09 -11.11 -12.05
N LYS A 115 5.81 -11.91 -11.03
CA LYS A 115 6.06 -13.35 -11.00
C LYS A 115 4.83 -14.12 -11.45
N LEU A 116 5.02 -15.12 -12.31
CA LEU A 116 3.93 -15.99 -12.76
C LEU A 116 3.29 -16.77 -11.59
N GLU A 117 4.05 -17.00 -10.53
CA GLU A 117 3.60 -17.62 -9.28
C GLU A 117 2.48 -16.84 -8.59
N ALA A 118 2.36 -15.53 -8.84
CA ALA A 118 1.30 -14.70 -8.27
C ALA A 118 -0.04 -14.84 -9.02
N VAL A 119 -0.04 -15.41 -10.23
CA VAL A 119 -1.24 -15.45 -11.10
C VAL A 119 -2.42 -16.17 -10.43
N PRO A 120 -2.28 -17.33 -9.77
CA PRO A 120 -3.40 -17.96 -9.06
C PRO A 120 -4.03 -17.04 -8.00
N THR A 121 -3.20 -16.34 -7.22
CA THR A 121 -3.68 -15.36 -6.22
C THR A 121 -4.39 -14.17 -6.86
N LEU A 122 -3.89 -13.68 -8.01
CA LEU A 122 -4.54 -12.59 -8.75
C LEU A 122 -5.86 -13.04 -9.40
N LEU A 123 -5.95 -14.29 -9.86
CA LEU A 123 -7.19 -14.89 -10.35
C LEU A 123 -8.23 -15.01 -9.24
N PHE A 124 -7.82 -15.35 -8.02
CA PHE A 124 -8.67 -15.27 -6.84
C PHE A 124 -9.11 -13.83 -6.57
N ALA A 125 -8.21 -12.84 -6.57
CA ALA A 125 -8.56 -11.44 -6.37
C ALA A 125 -9.50 -10.86 -7.46
N MET A 126 -9.55 -11.47 -8.65
CA MET A 126 -10.51 -11.10 -9.70
C MET A 126 -11.96 -11.48 -9.35
N THR A 127 -12.19 -12.33 -8.35
CA THR A 127 -13.55 -12.69 -7.87
C THR A 127 -13.99 -11.87 -6.66
N ASP A 128 -13.19 -10.89 -6.22
CA ASP A 128 -13.47 -10.04 -5.06
C ASP A 128 -14.83 -9.31 -5.17
N PRO A 129 -15.57 -9.15 -4.06
CA PRO A 129 -16.79 -8.35 -4.04
C PRO A 129 -16.53 -6.86 -4.33
N ASP A 130 -15.36 -6.31 -3.98
CA ASP A 130 -15.00 -4.92 -4.24
C ASP A 130 -14.41 -4.76 -5.65
N LYS A 131 -15.10 -3.97 -6.49
CA LYS A 131 -14.68 -3.74 -7.88
C LYS A 131 -13.31 -3.08 -8.02
N ASN A 132 -12.82 -2.35 -7.03
CA ASN A 132 -11.49 -1.74 -7.08
C ASN A 132 -10.39 -2.79 -6.91
N VAL A 133 -10.62 -3.81 -6.08
CA VAL A 133 -9.70 -4.94 -5.94
C VAL A 133 -9.62 -5.71 -7.27
N VAL A 134 -10.76 -5.97 -7.91
CA VAL A 134 -10.83 -6.63 -9.23
C VAL A 134 -10.07 -5.83 -10.29
N ARG A 135 -10.19 -4.49 -10.32
CA ARG A 135 -9.45 -3.63 -11.27
C ARG A 135 -7.94 -3.73 -11.04
N GLU A 136 -7.50 -3.67 -9.79
CA GLU A 136 -6.08 -3.79 -9.44
C GLU A 136 -5.53 -5.17 -9.86
N ALA A 137 -6.28 -6.25 -9.61
CA ALA A 137 -5.91 -7.60 -10.02
C ALA A 137 -5.85 -7.75 -11.56
N ARG A 138 -6.82 -7.18 -12.27
CA ARG A 138 -6.84 -7.12 -13.74
C ARG A 138 -5.58 -6.43 -14.27
N ASP A 139 -5.23 -5.28 -13.71
CA ASP A 139 -4.11 -4.49 -14.18
C ASP A 139 -2.76 -5.17 -13.84
N ALA A 140 -2.68 -5.85 -12.70
CA ALA A 140 -1.58 -6.75 -12.36
C ALA A 140 -1.40 -7.88 -13.39
N LEU A 141 -2.49 -8.56 -13.76
CA LEU A 141 -2.47 -9.64 -14.77
C LEU A 141 -2.04 -9.13 -16.15
N ARG A 142 -2.51 -7.94 -16.55
CA ARG A 142 -2.05 -7.26 -17.78
C ARG A 142 -0.55 -7.03 -17.77
N PHE A 143 -0.01 -6.61 -16.63
CA PHE A 143 1.42 -6.35 -16.47
C PHE A 143 2.24 -7.64 -16.55
N ILE A 144 1.87 -8.68 -15.78
CA ILE A 144 2.58 -9.98 -15.75
C ILE A 144 2.55 -10.66 -17.11
N SER A 145 1.40 -10.64 -17.79
CA SER A 145 1.23 -11.25 -19.11
C SER A 145 1.82 -10.42 -20.26
N ARG A 146 2.26 -9.18 -19.98
CA ARG A 146 2.65 -8.18 -20.98
C ARG A 146 1.56 -7.92 -22.03
N ARG A 147 0.30 -8.07 -21.65
CA ARG A 147 -0.88 -7.83 -22.51
C ARG A 147 -1.63 -6.62 -21.99
N LEU A 148 -1.30 -5.44 -22.51
CA LEU A 148 -1.84 -4.16 -22.03
C LEU A 148 -3.37 -4.08 -22.08
N ASP A 149 -3.99 -4.61 -23.15
CA ASP A 149 -5.46 -4.63 -23.28
C ASP A 149 -6.12 -5.75 -22.46
N GLY A 150 -5.34 -6.74 -22.03
CA GLY A 150 -5.82 -7.93 -21.32
C GLY A 150 -6.87 -8.70 -22.12
N PHE A 151 -7.97 -9.05 -21.45
CA PHE A 151 -9.13 -9.75 -22.05
C PHE A 151 -10.40 -8.89 -22.01
N GLY A 152 -10.26 -7.58 -22.17
CA GLY A 152 -11.40 -6.68 -22.41
C GLY A 152 -12.27 -6.35 -21.20
N LEU A 153 -11.84 -6.67 -19.97
CA LEU A 153 -12.57 -6.27 -18.77
C LEU A 153 -12.47 -4.74 -18.56
N LYS A 154 -13.58 -4.04 -18.76
CA LYS A 154 -13.71 -2.58 -18.58
C LYS A 154 -13.77 -2.22 -17.10
N ASP A 155 -13.67 -0.93 -16.76
CA ASP A 155 -13.73 -0.50 -15.35
C ASP A 155 -15.13 -0.64 -14.74
N ASN A 156 -16.19 -0.45 -15.53
CA ASN A 156 -17.58 -0.54 -15.12
C ASN A 156 -18.21 -1.90 -15.47
N PHE A 157 -17.45 -2.97 -15.28
CA PHE A 157 -17.82 -4.32 -15.70
C PHE A 157 -19.09 -4.86 -15.03
N THR A 158 -19.76 -5.76 -15.75
CA THR A 158 -20.78 -6.66 -15.22
C THR A 158 -20.16 -7.95 -14.66
N GLU A 159 -20.89 -8.70 -13.85
CA GLU A 159 -20.40 -10.00 -13.34
C GLU A 159 -20.15 -11.00 -14.47
N GLU A 160 -20.94 -10.96 -15.54
CA GLU A 160 -20.74 -11.81 -16.71
C GLU A 160 -19.43 -11.48 -17.43
N GLU A 161 -19.12 -10.19 -17.62
CA GLU A 161 -17.84 -9.74 -18.19
C GLU A 161 -16.67 -10.14 -17.30
N ARG A 162 -16.82 -10.02 -15.97
CA ARG A 162 -15.82 -10.47 -15.00
C ARG A 162 -15.55 -11.97 -15.14
N ASN A 163 -16.59 -12.79 -15.17
CA ASN A 163 -16.45 -14.25 -15.27
C ASN A 163 -15.78 -14.66 -16.60
N LYS A 164 -16.16 -14.03 -17.71
CA LYS A 164 -15.50 -14.24 -19.02
C LYS A 164 -14.01 -13.88 -18.95
N ALA A 165 -13.67 -12.75 -18.35
CA ALA A 165 -12.28 -12.33 -18.20
C ALA A 165 -11.47 -13.29 -17.31
N VAL A 166 -12.04 -13.75 -16.20
CA VAL A 166 -11.42 -14.75 -15.30
C VAL A 166 -11.12 -16.04 -16.07
N GLN A 167 -12.08 -16.56 -16.84
CA GLN A 167 -11.88 -17.78 -17.64
C GLN A 167 -10.81 -17.59 -18.72
N ALA A 168 -10.79 -16.43 -19.38
CA ALA A 168 -9.77 -16.13 -20.37
C ALA A 168 -8.35 -16.04 -19.75
N TRP A 169 -8.23 -15.44 -18.56
CA TRP A 169 -6.97 -15.41 -17.81
C TRP A 169 -6.54 -16.79 -17.32
N ARG A 170 -7.48 -17.63 -16.84
CA ARG A 170 -7.22 -19.02 -16.45
C ARG A 170 -6.66 -19.83 -17.62
N ASN A 171 -7.33 -19.76 -18.78
CA ASN A 171 -6.89 -20.44 -19.99
C ASN A 171 -5.50 -19.98 -20.44
N TRP A 172 -5.24 -18.67 -20.40
CA TRP A 172 -3.91 -18.14 -20.70
C TRP A 172 -2.84 -18.66 -19.73
N TYR A 173 -3.13 -18.68 -18.43
CA TYR A 173 -2.18 -19.15 -17.43
C TYR A 173 -1.85 -20.64 -17.65
N LEU A 174 -2.85 -21.48 -17.94
CA LEU A 174 -2.65 -22.90 -18.27
C LEU A 174 -1.91 -23.11 -19.60
N GLN A 175 -1.98 -22.16 -20.55
CA GLN A 175 -1.13 -22.21 -21.75
C GLN A 175 0.34 -21.92 -21.43
N VAL A 176 0.59 -21.05 -20.45
CA VAL A 176 1.95 -20.66 -20.02
C VAL A 176 2.54 -21.69 -19.04
N ARG A 177 1.72 -22.27 -18.17
CA ARG A 177 2.06 -23.33 -17.21
C ARG A 177 1.04 -24.48 -17.28
N PRO A 178 1.18 -25.38 -18.27
CA PRO A 178 0.28 -26.54 -18.42
C PRO A 178 0.23 -27.47 -17.21
N GLU A 179 1.30 -27.49 -16.42
CA GLU A 179 1.44 -28.26 -15.19
C GLU A 179 0.82 -27.61 -13.95
N ALA A 180 0.31 -26.38 -14.06
CA ALA A 180 -0.27 -25.68 -12.92
C ALA A 180 -1.66 -26.24 -12.58
N GLU A 181 -1.86 -26.61 -11.32
CA GLU A 181 -3.17 -26.90 -10.76
C GLU A 181 -3.80 -25.60 -10.28
N LEU A 182 -4.93 -25.23 -10.89
CA LEU A 182 -5.77 -24.13 -10.43
C LEU A 182 -7.00 -24.71 -9.72
N GLU A 183 -7.28 -24.23 -8.51
CA GLU A 183 -8.55 -24.52 -7.85
C GLU A 183 -9.72 -23.85 -8.62
N GLU A 184 -10.86 -24.55 -8.71
CA GLU A 184 -12.03 -24.15 -9.50
C GLU A 184 -12.71 -22.86 -9.01
#